data_AF-A0A8K1FK48-F1
#
_entry.id   AF-A0A8K1FK48-F1
#
_cell.length_a   1.000
_cell.length_b   1.000
_cell.length_c   1.000
_cell.angle_alpha   90.00
_cell.angle_beta   90.00
_cell.angle_gamma   90.00
#
_symmetry.space_group_name_H-M   'P 1'
#
loop_
_entity.id
_entity.type
_entity.pdbx_description
1 polymer ?
#
loop_
_entity_poly.entity_id
_entity_poly.type
_entity_poly.pdbx_seq_one_letter_code
_entity_poly.pdbx_strand_id
1 'polypeptide(L)'
;MVRLKLRVFTFPSGPREQNSYVVGTMEGGLLPTVGTLQLDNAELETVTFAQLRPRIELKDDNGMIRRSLIFQEVMAIIVSSPNPHKWPASALQTYWFGYFSDPDDTVPHAIPVHKEQSPISKFLNMTTSKQTGDLILIPQTQFGPVCEQCCRGCPQCPPIQSR
;
A
#
# COMPACT_ATOMS: atom_id res chain seq x y z
N MET A 1 14.12 -7.07 -17.87
CA MET A 1 13.91 -7.02 -16.42
C MET A 1 13.16 -5.73 -16.11
N VAL A 2 12.14 -5.80 -15.26
CA VAL A 2 11.28 -4.68 -14.87
C VAL A 2 11.35 -4.50 -13.36
N ARG A 3 11.38 -3.25 -12.90
CA ARG A 3 11.48 -2.90 -11.47
C ARG A 3 10.12 -2.40 -10.97
N LEU A 4 9.54 -3.11 -10.02
CA LEU A 4 8.36 -2.64 -9.29
C LEU A 4 8.81 -1.89 -8.04
N LYS A 5 8.52 -0.60 -7.96
CA LYS A 5 8.80 0.24 -6.79
C LYS A 5 7.66 0.08 -5.79
N LEU A 6 7.97 -0.41 -4.60
CA LEU A 6 6.99 -0.51 -3.53
C LEU A 6 6.84 0.85 -2.85
N ARG A 7 5.61 1.32 -2.78
CA ARG A 7 5.25 2.60 -2.15
C ARG A 7 4.05 2.38 -1.26
N VAL A 8 4.03 3.02 -0.10
CA VAL A 8 2.90 2.96 0.83
C VAL A 8 2.09 4.24 0.67
N PHE A 9 0.77 4.12 0.57
CA PHE A 9 -0.14 5.26 0.59
C PHE A 9 -0.73 5.44 1.98
N THR A 10 -0.65 6.65 2.50
CA THR A 10 -1.34 7.04 3.73
C THR A 10 -2.02 8.37 3.50
N PHE A 11 -3.14 8.64 4.17
CA PHE A 11 -3.73 9.97 4.09
C PHE A 11 -2.85 10.97 4.87
N PRO A 12 -2.52 12.14 4.28
CA PRO A 12 -1.88 13.24 5.01
C PRO A 12 -2.54 13.55 6.35
N SER A 13 -1.84 13.33 7.46
CA SER A 13 -2.34 13.70 8.79
C SER A 13 -1.56 14.87 9.36
N GLY A 14 -2.21 15.61 10.26
CA GLY A 14 -1.59 16.74 10.92
C GLY A 14 -0.49 16.27 11.89
N PRO A 15 0.54 17.10 12.15
CA PRO A 15 1.59 16.79 13.13
C PRO A 15 1.09 16.53 14.56
N ARG A 16 -0.16 16.93 14.88
CA ARG A 16 -0.81 16.68 16.18
C ARG A 16 -1.42 15.28 16.29
N GLU A 17 -1.73 14.65 15.15
CA GLU A 17 -2.28 13.29 15.09
C GLU A 17 -1.16 12.24 14.96
N GLN A 18 0.01 12.68 14.51
CA GLN A 18 1.25 11.93 14.52
C GLN A 18 1.99 12.23 15.83
N ASN A 19 2.77 11.29 16.35
CA ASN A 19 3.41 11.37 17.68
C ASN A 19 3.96 12.78 18.00
N SER A 20 3.71 13.28 19.21
CA SER A 20 3.85 14.69 19.65
C SER A 20 5.23 15.35 19.51
N TYR A 21 6.22 14.63 18.98
CA TYR A 21 7.61 15.08 18.82
C TYR A 21 7.98 15.47 17.38
N VAL A 22 7.10 15.23 16.40
CA VAL A 22 7.37 15.59 14.99
C VAL A 22 6.85 17.01 14.73
N VAL A 23 7.76 17.98 14.69
CA VAL A 23 7.43 19.38 14.36
C VAL A 23 7.60 19.59 12.85
N GLY A 24 6.51 19.85 12.14
CA GLY A 24 6.57 20.71 10.95
C GLY A 24 6.39 20.11 9.55
N THR A 25 5.91 18.89 9.35
CA THR A 25 5.50 18.44 8.00
C THR A 25 4.18 17.66 8.02
N MET A 26 3.30 17.94 7.06
CA MET A 26 2.14 17.07 6.80
C MET A 26 2.67 15.82 6.10
N GLU A 27 2.86 14.73 6.84
CA GLU A 27 3.26 13.47 6.25
C GLU A 27 2.05 12.70 5.73
N GLY A 28 2.15 12.27 4.47
CA GLY A 28 1.21 11.38 3.81
C GLY A 28 1.16 11.61 2.31
N GLY A 29 0.16 11.01 1.68
CA GLY A 29 0.07 10.80 0.26
C GLY A 29 0.76 9.50 -0.13
N LEU A 30 1.29 9.46 -1.34
CA LEU A 30 2.10 8.35 -1.79
C LEU A 30 3.55 8.53 -1.31
N LEU A 31 3.93 7.76 -0.29
CA LEU A 31 5.25 7.85 0.33
C LEU A 31 6.39 7.48 -0.63
N PRO A 32 7.65 7.84 -0.32
CA PRO A 32 8.81 7.43 -1.10
C PRO A 32 8.91 5.91 -1.29
N THR A 33 9.72 5.49 -2.25
CA THR A 33 9.95 4.06 -2.51
C THR A 33 10.63 3.39 -1.31
N VAL A 34 9.95 2.40 -0.74
CA VAL A 34 10.41 1.59 0.40
C VAL A 34 11.30 0.45 -0.07
N GLY A 35 11.03 -0.09 -1.26
CA GLY A 35 11.79 -1.18 -1.82
C GLY A 35 11.55 -1.37 -3.29
N THR A 36 12.33 -2.23 -3.93
CA THR A 36 12.10 -2.59 -5.33
C THR A 36 12.08 -4.11 -5.49
N LEU A 37 11.06 -4.61 -6.19
CA LEU A 37 11.04 -5.99 -6.67
C LEU A 37 11.51 -6.00 -8.12
N GLN A 38 12.24 -7.05 -8.48
CA GLN A 38 12.65 -7.28 -9.85
C GLN A 38 11.82 -8.41 -10.43
N LEU A 39 11.23 -8.15 -11.59
CA LEU A 39 10.46 -9.10 -12.36
C LEU A 39 11.11 -9.31 -13.71
N ASP A 40 11.04 -10.53 -14.20
CA ASP A 40 11.44 -10.83 -15.57
C ASP A 40 10.38 -10.33 -16.56
N ASN A 41 10.82 -9.97 -17.77
CA ASN A 41 9.90 -9.45 -18.79
C ASN A 41 8.83 -10.49 -19.16
N ALA A 42 9.21 -11.78 -19.19
CA ALA A 42 8.29 -12.87 -19.49
C ALA A 42 7.26 -13.10 -18.37
N GLU A 43 7.59 -12.74 -17.13
CA GLU A 43 6.69 -12.89 -15.98
C GLU A 43 5.65 -11.77 -15.92
N LEU A 44 5.89 -10.65 -16.57
CA LEU A 44 5.10 -9.43 -16.40
C LEU A 44 3.64 -9.59 -16.80
N GLU A 45 3.37 -10.37 -17.84
CA GLU A 45 2.02 -10.55 -18.37
C GLU A 45 1.19 -11.53 -17.53
N THR A 46 1.84 -12.37 -16.72
CA THR A 46 1.20 -13.48 -16.01
C THR A 46 1.23 -13.34 -14.50
N VAL A 47 2.18 -12.58 -13.93
CA VAL A 47 2.33 -12.43 -12.49
C VAL A 47 1.13 -11.74 -11.88
N THR A 48 0.65 -12.29 -10.78
CA THR A 48 -0.55 -11.82 -10.06
C THR A 48 -0.18 -11.15 -8.74
N PHE A 49 -1.07 -10.33 -8.19
CA PHE A 49 -0.84 -9.72 -6.87
C PHE A 49 -0.72 -10.77 -5.76
N ALA A 50 -1.47 -11.86 -5.87
CA ALA A 50 -1.40 -12.99 -4.94
C ALA A 50 -0.01 -13.64 -4.91
N GLN A 51 0.69 -13.69 -6.06
CA GLN A 51 2.07 -14.18 -6.15
C GLN A 51 3.10 -13.15 -5.68
N LEU A 52 2.83 -11.85 -5.83
CA LEU A 52 3.72 -10.80 -5.35
C LEU A 52 3.72 -10.69 -3.82
N ARG A 53 2.57 -10.88 -3.18
CA ARG A 53 2.41 -10.80 -1.72
C ARG A 53 3.48 -11.59 -0.93
N PRO A 54 3.70 -12.90 -1.14
CA PRO A 54 4.75 -13.63 -0.44
C PRO A 54 6.17 -13.17 -0.82
N ARG A 55 6.40 -12.67 -2.05
CA ARG A 55 7.71 -12.11 -2.46
C ARG A 55 8.04 -10.80 -1.73
N ILE A 56 7.01 -10.05 -1.33
CA ILE A 56 7.17 -8.87 -0.49
C ILE A 56 7.41 -9.31 0.94
N GLU A 57 6.56 -10.19 1.47
CA GLU A 57 6.49 -10.51 2.90
C GLU A 57 7.64 -11.38 3.39
N LEU A 58 8.11 -12.31 2.55
CA LEU A 58 9.02 -13.38 2.94
C LEU A 58 10.34 -13.31 2.17
N LYS A 59 11.40 -13.79 2.82
CA LYS A 59 12.70 -14.03 2.22
C LYS A 59 13.20 -15.39 2.69
N ASP A 60 13.68 -16.19 1.75
CA ASP A 60 14.44 -17.41 2.06
C ASP A 60 15.90 -17.03 2.31
N ASP A 61 16.41 -17.39 3.48
CA ASP A 61 17.79 -17.19 3.90
C ASP A 61 18.35 -18.54 4.37
N ASN A 62 19.05 -19.22 3.46
CA ASN A 62 19.66 -20.54 3.67
C ASN A 62 18.67 -21.62 4.14
N GLY A 63 17.47 -21.67 3.56
CA GLY A 63 16.43 -22.64 3.91
C GLY A 63 15.57 -22.23 5.12
N MET A 64 15.80 -21.03 5.67
CA MET A 64 14.97 -20.44 6.72
C MET A 64 14.10 -19.33 6.14
N ILE A 65 12.78 -19.53 6.14
CA ILE A 65 11.81 -18.52 5.73
C ILE A 65 11.68 -17.48 6.85
N ARG A 66 11.99 -16.23 6.54
CA ARG A 66 11.92 -15.08 7.46
C ARG A 66 11.16 -13.93 6.82
N ARG A 67 10.70 -12.97 7.62
CA ARG A 67 10.12 -11.72 7.10
C ARG A 67 11.18 -10.92 6.35
N SER A 68 10.85 -10.42 5.17
CA SER A 68 11.78 -9.59 4.39
C SER A 68 12.02 -8.24 5.08
N LEU A 69 13.20 -7.64 4.85
CA LEU A 69 13.50 -6.29 5.35
C LEU A 69 12.55 -5.24 4.76
N ILE A 70 12.23 -5.37 3.47
CA ILE A 70 11.27 -4.49 2.78
C ILE A 70 9.92 -4.54 3.51
N PHE A 71 9.45 -5.74 3.87
CA PHE A 71 8.19 -5.89 4.57
C PHE A 71 8.23 -5.35 5.99
N GLN A 72 9.35 -5.51 6.71
CA GLN A 72 9.49 -4.90 8.04
C GLN A 72 9.39 -3.37 8.00
N GLU A 73 9.98 -2.74 6.98
CA GLU A 73 9.89 -1.29 6.78
C GLU A 73 8.48 -0.86 6.39
N VAL A 74 7.83 -1.58 5.48
CA VAL A 74 6.41 -1.38 5.15
C VAL A 74 5.55 -1.49 6.42
N MET A 75 5.74 -2.52 7.24
CA MET A 75 5.00 -2.69 8.50
C MET A 75 5.24 -1.56 9.48
N ALA A 76 6.46 -1.04 9.60
CA ALA A 76 6.74 0.11 10.45
C ALA A 76 5.94 1.35 10.02
N ILE A 77 5.81 1.59 8.72
CA ILE A 77 4.98 2.66 8.16
C ILE A 77 3.49 2.38 8.46
N ILE A 78 3.01 1.17 8.18
CA ILE A 78 1.60 0.80 8.38
C ILE A 78 1.17 0.94 9.83
N VAL A 79 2.00 0.50 10.79
CA VAL A 79 1.68 0.56 12.23
C VAL A 79 1.74 2.00 12.77
N SER A 80 2.61 2.84 12.21
CA SER A 80 2.70 4.27 12.57
C SER A 80 1.70 5.16 11.83
N SER A 81 0.99 4.60 10.85
CA SER A 81 0.01 5.34 10.04
C SER A 81 -1.22 5.75 10.86
N PRO A 82 -1.87 6.87 10.50
CA PRO A 82 -3.13 7.28 11.12
C PRO A 82 -4.20 6.19 11.04
N ASN A 83 -5.00 6.07 12.10
CA ASN A 83 -6.15 5.18 12.16
C ASN A 83 -7.47 5.97 12.27
N PRO A 84 -7.86 6.70 11.20
CA PRO A 84 -9.03 7.58 11.22
C PRO A 84 -10.33 6.85 11.55
N HIS A 85 -10.45 5.59 11.12
CA HIS A 85 -11.65 4.76 11.32
C HIS A 85 -11.62 3.93 12.60
N LYS A 86 -10.59 4.07 13.43
CA LYS A 86 -10.44 3.34 14.70
C LYS A 86 -10.54 1.81 14.54
N TRP A 87 -9.93 1.28 13.48
CA TRP A 87 -9.79 -0.15 13.28
C TRP A 87 -9.10 -0.82 14.49
N PRO A 88 -9.49 -2.07 14.84
CA PRO A 88 -8.84 -2.83 15.91
C PRO A 88 -7.36 -3.10 15.62
N ALA A 89 -6.60 -3.42 16.66
CA ALA A 89 -5.16 -3.68 16.57
C ALA A 89 -4.79 -4.78 15.54
N SER A 90 -5.67 -5.77 15.34
CA SER A 90 -5.49 -6.83 14.33
C SER A 90 -5.41 -6.32 12.89
N ALA A 91 -6.04 -5.17 12.60
CA ALA A 91 -6.02 -4.52 11.30
C ALA A 91 -4.84 -3.55 11.11
N LEU A 92 -4.06 -3.26 12.17
CA LEU A 92 -2.88 -2.38 12.09
C LEU A 92 -1.67 -3.06 11.43
N GLN A 93 -1.79 -4.32 11.03
CA GLN A 93 -0.72 -5.10 10.39
C GLN A 93 -1.14 -5.64 9.01
N THR A 94 -2.26 -5.15 8.45
CA THR A 94 -2.80 -5.62 7.18
C THR A 94 -2.83 -4.51 6.14
N TYR A 95 -2.68 -4.91 4.88
CA TYR A 95 -2.63 -4.00 3.74
C TYR A 95 -3.31 -4.59 2.51
N TRP A 96 -3.76 -3.68 1.66
CA TRP A 96 -4.35 -3.97 0.36
C TRP A 96 -3.43 -3.46 -0.73
N PHE A 97 -3.47 -4.09 -1.90
CA PHE A 97 -2.85 -3.51 -3.08
C PHE A 97 -3.69 -2.37 -3.63
N GLY A 98 -3.03 -1.39 -4.22
CA GLY A 98 -3.67 -0.25 -4.86
C GLY A 98 -3.09 0.05 -6.23
N TYR A 99 -3.84 0.84 -7.00
CA TYR A 99 -3.41 1.40 -8.29
C TYR A 99 -4.05 2.78 -8.49
N PHE A 100 -3.42 3.62 -9.31
CA PHE A 100 -4.06 4.83 -9.81
C PHE A 100 -4.68 4.52 -11.17
N SER A 101 -5.93 4.94 -11.37
CA SER A 101 -6.61 4.75 -12.66
C SER A 101 -6.19 5.86 -13.64
N ASP A 102 -6.00 7.06 -13.11
CA ASP A 102 -5.60 8.26 -13.85
C ASP A 102 -4.30 8.85 -13.25
N PRO A 103 -3.38 9.39 -14.06
CA PRO A 103 -2.21 10.14 -13.58
C PRO A 103 -2.54 11.28 -12.58
N ASP A 104 -3.72 11.88 -12.68
CA ASP A 104 -4.16 12.98 -11.82
C ASP A 104 -4.81 12.50 -10.50
N ASP A 105 -4.98 11.18 -10.33
CA ASP A 105 -5.55 10.61 -9.11
C ASP A 105 -4.63 10.83 -7.91
N THR A 106 -5.14 11.49 -6.86
CA THR A 106 -4.40 11.67 -5.60
C THR A 106 -4.64 10.55 -4.59
N VAL A 107 -5.64 9.69 -4.83
CA VAL A 107 -6.04 8.60 -3.94
C VAL A 107 -6.08 7.30 -4.75
N PRO A 108 -5.37 6.24 -4.32
CA PRO A 108 -5.36 5.00 -5.07
C PRO A 108 -6.67 4.23 -4.92
N HIS A 109 -7.04 3.53 -5.98
CA HIS A 109 -8.09 2.54 -5.98
C HIS A 109 -7.56 1.23 -5.42
N ALA A 110 -8.31 0.62 -4.51
CA ALA A 110 -7.91 -0.64 -3.93
C ALA A 110 -8.23 -1.82 -4.85
N ILE A 111 -7.41 -2.85 -4.73
CA ILE A 111 -7.59 -4.13 -5.41
C ILE A 111 -8.19 -5.09 -4.38
N PRO A 112 -9.45 -5.49 -4.55
CA PRO A 112 -10.07 -6.49 -3.69
C PRO A 112 -9.33 -7.83 -3.75
N VAL A 113 -9.36 -8.57 -2.64
CA VAL A 113 -8.69 -9.88 -2.52
C VAL A 113 -9.08 -10.84 -3.66
N HIS A 114 -10.35 -10.86 -4.08
CA HIS A 114 -10.81 -11.71 -5.18
C HIS A 114 -10.22 -11.32 -6.55
N LYS A 115 -9.75 -10.08 -6.71
CA LYS A 115 -9.05 -9.59 -7.91
C LYS A 115 -7.54 -9.77 -7.85
N GLU A 116 -6.97 -10.17 -6.70
CA GLU A 116 -5.51 -10.39 -6.58
C GLU A 116 -4.99 -11.52 -7.49
N GLN A 117 -5.88 -12.39 -7.99
CA GLN A 117 -5.56 -13.43 -8.98
C GLN A 117 -5.45 -12.88 -10.42
N SER A 118 -5.78 -11.61 -10.63
CA SER A 118 -5.61 -10.98 -11.93
C SER A 118 -4.15 -10.58 -12.16
N PRO A 119 -3.65 -10.65 -13.40
CA PRO A 119 -2.33 -10.16 -13.73
C PRO A 119 -2.15 -8.68 -13.38
N ILE A 120 -0.97 -8.32 -12.87
CA ILE A 120 -0.67 -6.93 -12.49
C ILE A 120 -0.69 -5.97 -13.69
N SER A 121 -0.42 -6.49 -14.89
CA SER A 121 -0.42 -5.75 -16.16
C SER A 121 -1.79 -5.14 -16.49
N LYS A 122 -2.88 -5.64 -15.91
CA LYS A 122 -4.22 -5.07 -16.06
C LYS A 122 -4.43 -3.77 -15.31
N PHE A 123 -3.63 -3.52 -14.26
CA PHE A 123 -3.82 -2.39 -13.34
C PHE A 123 -2.66 -1.41 -13.39
N LEU A 124 -1.44 -1.91 -13.63
CA LEU A 124 -0.24 -1.10 -13.71
C LEU A 124 0.05 -0.79 -15.19
N ASN A 125 -0.01 0.48 -15.56
CA ASN A 125 0.39 0.93 -16.89
C ASN A 125 1.92 0.88 -17.02
N MET A 126 2.43 -0.28 -17.42
CA MET A 126 3.87 -0.57 -17.50
C MET A 126 4.43 -0.43 -18.93
N THR A 127 3.58 -0.07 -19.89
CA THR A 127 3.92 0.12 -21.30
C THR A 127 4.54 1.49 -21.58
N THR A 128 4.23 2.50 -20.76
CA THR A 128 4.65 3.89 -21.02
C THR A 128 5.98 4.26 -20.34
N SER A 129 6.26 3.68 -19.16
CA SER A 129 7.49 3.88 -18.40
C SER A 129 8.44 2.69 -18.55
N LYS A 130 9.36 2.77 -19.52
CA LYS A 130 10.41 1.76 -19.79
C LYS A 130 11.03 1.18 -18.50
N GLN A 131 10.52 0.03 -18.06
CA GLN A 131 11.09 -0.83 -17.01
C GLN A 131 10.85 -0.41 -15.55
N THR A 132 9.94 0.52 -15.23
CA THR A 132 9.58 0.83 -13.83
C THR A 132 8.08 1.05 -13.64
N GLY A 133 7.48 0.38 -12.66
CA GLY A 133 6.09 0.61 -12.23
C GLY A 133 5.97 0.78 -10.72
N ASP A 134 5.02 1.57 -10.26
CA ASP A 134 4.76 1.75 -8.82
C ASP A 134 3.73 0.72 -8.34
N LEU A 135 4.10 -0.08 -7.34
CA LEU A 135 3.22 -1.00 -6.64
C LEU A 135 2.81 -0.36 -5.31
N ILE A 136 1.52 -0.03 -5.19
CA ILE A 136 1.00 0.73 -4.06
C ILE A 136 0.46 -0.23 -3.01
N LEU A 137 0.88 -0.03 -1.77
CA LEU A 137 0.38 -0.71 -0.59
C LEU A 137 -0.44 0.27 0.23
N ILE A 138 -1.65 -0.11 0.60
CA ILE A 138 -2.58 0.73 1.34
C ILE A 138 -2.87 0.05 2.68
N PRO A 139 -2.53 0.66 3.83
CA PRO A 139 -2.92 0.16 5.15
C PRO A 139 -4.44 -0.03 5.24
N GLN A 140 -4.90 -1.10 5.90
CA GLN A 140 -6.33 -1.31 6.19
C GLN A 140 -6.96 -0.10 6.90
N THR A 141 -6.18 0.62 7.70
CA THR A 141 -6.62 1.80 8.45
C THR A 141 -7.06 2.96 7.56
N GLN A 142 -6.65 2.99 6.29
CA GLN A 142 -7.05 4.03 5.32
C GLN A 142 -8.40 3.72 4.67
N PHE A 143 -8.96 2.54 4.90
CA PHE A 143 -10.25 2.12 4.40
C PHE A 143 -11.37 2.41 5.39
N GLY A 144 -12.48 2.94 4.89
CA GLY A 144 -13.69 2.99 5.70
C GLY A 144 -14.28 1.60 5.89
N PRO A 145 -14.83 1.28 7.08
CA PRO A 145 -15.35 -0.05 7.40
C PRO A 145 -16.54 -0.48 6.54
N VAL A 146 -17.24 0.48 5.92
CA VAL A 146 -18.43 0.25 5.09
C VAL A 146 -18.16 0.54 3.62
N CYS A 147 -17.28 1.50 3.33
CA CYS A 147 -17.07 2.04 1.97
C CYS A 147 -16.22 1.11 1.09
N GLU A 148 -15.45 0.16 1.68
CA GLU A 148 -14.44 -0.68 1.01
C GLU A 148 -13.47 0.09 0.10
N GLN A 149 -13.36 1.40 0.31
CA GLN A 149 -12.57 2.33 -0.46
C GLN A 149 -11.65 3.12 0.46
N CYS A 150 -10.57 3.67 -0.11
CA CYS A 150 -9.74 4.64 0.58
C CYS A 150 -10.58 5.89 0.84
N CYS A 151 -11.03 6.10 2.08
CA CYS A 151 -11.91 7.19 2.43
C CYS A 151 -11.51 7.81 3.78
N ARG A 152 -11.61 9.13 3.96
CA ARG A 152 -11.41 9.82 5.27
C ARG A 152 -12.73 10.09 6.01
N GLY A 153 -13.74 9.25 5.78
CA GLY A 153 -15.12 9.52 6.20
C GLY A 153 -15.96 9.90 5.00
N CYS A 154 -16.44 8.90 4.27
CA CYS A 154 -17.41 9.08 3.19
C CYS A 154 -18.83 9.19 3.77
N PRO A 155 -19.87 9.54 2.99
CA PRO A 155 -21.25 9.64 3.47
C PRO A 155 -21.80 8.36 4.12
N GLN A 156 -21.22 7.20 3.76
CA GLN A 156 -21.58 5.88 4.30
C GLN A 156 -20.80 5.50 5.57
N CYS A 157 -19.74 6.24 5.90
CA CYS A 157 -18.96 6.08 7.12
C CYS A 157 -19.27 7.26 8.05
N PRO A 158 -19.57 7.03 9.34
CA PRO A 158 -19.77 8.14 10.27
C PRO A 158 -18.54 9.07 10.25
N PRO A 159 -18.73 10.40 10.31
CA PRO A 159 -17.62 11.35 10.27
C PRO A 159 -16.65 11.06 11.41
N ILE A 160 -15.36 11.16 11.10
CA ILE A 160 -14.29 10.98 12.09
C ILE A 160 -14.51 12.03 13.18
N GLN A 161 -14.93 11.60 14.36
CA GLN A 161 -15.01 12.49 15.52
C GLN A 161 -13.58 12.85 15.93
N SER A 162 -13.12 14.01 15.48
CA SER A 162 -11.93 14.68 16.02
C SER A 162 -12.15 14.91 17.51
N ARG A 163 -11.37 14.25 18.36
CA ARG A 163 -11.25 14.64 19.77
C ARG A 163 -10.18 15.71 19.90
#